data_AF-A0A959R3X0-F1
#
_entry.id   AF-A0A959R3X0-F1
#
_cell.length_a   1.000
_cell.length_b   1.000
_cell.length_c   1.000
_cell.angle_alpha   90.00
_cell.angle_beta   90.00
_cell.angle_gamma   90.00
#
_symmetry.space_group_name_H-M   'P 1'
#
loop_
_entity.id
_entity.type
_entity.pdbx_description
1 polymer ?
#
loop_
_entity_poly.entity_id
_entity_poly.type
_entity_poly.pdbx_seq_one_letter_code
_entity_poly.pdbx_strand_id
1 'polypeptide(L)' 'MSKPKLKPCPFCGEVPKYQGARDGLETMIICLSDSCPAILYTYAYTEKEAVERWNKRAKK' A
#
# COMPACT_ATOMS: atom_id res chain seq x y z
N MET A 1 -10.54 14.52 -7.04
CA MET A 1 -10.27 13.23 -7.70
C MET A 1 -10.17 12.16 -6.62
N SER A 2 -10.91 11.06 -6.71
CA SER A 2 -10.90 10.00 -5.69
C SER A 2 -9.73 9.05 -5.92
N LYS A 3 -8.97 8.71 -4.86
CA LYS A 3 -7.81 7.80 -4.97
C LYS A 3 -8.24 6.39 -5.39
N PRO A 4 -7.41 5.64 -6.14
CA PRO A 4 -7.71 4.26 -6.51
C PRO A 4 -7.96 3.35 -5.30
N LYS A 5 -8.81 2.33 -5.46
CA LYS A 5 -9.14 1.39 -4.39
C LYS A 5 -7.99 0.40 -4.14
N LEU A 6 -7.59 0.29 -2.87
CA LEU A 6 -6.57 -0.66 -2.41
C LEU A 6 -7.21 -1.98 -2.00
N LYS A 7 -6.59 -3.10 -2.37
CA LYS A 7 -6.93 -4.42 -1.80
C LYS A 7 -6.52 -4.47 -0.33
N PRO A 8 -7.24 -5.22 0.52
CA PRO A 8 -6.85 -5.43 1.91
C PRO A 8 -5.43 -6.00 2.05
N CYS A 9 -4.83 -5.84 3.23
CA CYS A 9 -3.60 -6.52 3.59
C CYS A 9 -3.81 -8.05 3.53
N PRO A 10 -2.96 -8.81 2.81
CA PRO A 10 -3.15 -10.26 2.67
C PRO A 10 -2.86 -11.04 3.96
N PHE A 11 -2.30 -10.41 4.99
CA PHE A 11 -1.93 -11.07 6.24
C PHE A 11 -2.91 -10.81 7.39
N CYS A 12 -3.53 -9.63 7.42
CA CYS A 12 -4.43 -9.25 8.51
C CYS A 12 -5.80 -8.75 8.03
N GLY A 13 -6.04 -8.64 6.71
CA GLY A 13 -7.31 -8.17 6.15
C GLY A 13 -7.60 -6.68 6.34
N GLU A 14 -6.72 -5.94 7.00
CA GLU A 14 -6.92 -4.51 7.25
C GLU A 14 -6.74 -3.66 6.01
N VAL A 15 -7.44 -2.52 5.98
CA VAL A 15 -7.34 -1.55 4.88
C VAL A 15 -6.03 -0.76 5.02
N PRO A 16 -5.15 -0.80 4.01
CA PRO A 16 -3.91 -0.04 4.04
C PRO A 16 -4.10 1.46 3.83
N LYS A 17 -3.06 2.23 4.15
CA LYS A 17 -3.06 3.69 4.04
C LYS A 17 -2.06 4.18 3.00
N TYR A 18 -2.42 5.25 2.30
CA TYR A 18 -1.48 6.06 1.53
C TYR A 18 -0.66 6.92 2.50
N GLN A 19 0.64 6.97 2.27
CA GLN A 19 1.56 7.85 3.00
C GLN A 19 2.47 8.53 1.98
N GLY A 20 2.77 9.81 2.19
CA GLY A 20 3.76 10.52 1.37
C GLY A 20 5.12 9.86 1.57
N ALA A 21 5.81 9.53 0.49
CA ALA A 21 7.17 9.03 0.57
C ALA A 21 8.15 10.22 0.68
N ARG A 22 9.27 9.99 1.36
CA ARG A 22 10.43 10.91 1.38
C ARG A 22 11.42 10.47 0.30
N ASP A 23 12.32 11.35 -0.11
CA ASP A 23 13.44 11.06 -1.02
C ASP A 23 13.07 10.72 -2.48
N GLY A 24 12.26 11.59 -3.12
CA GLY A 24 12.01 11.52 -4.57
C GLY A 24 10.98 10.49 -5.02
N LEU A 25 10.44 9.69 -4.09
CA LEU A 25 9.27 8.84 -4.32
C LEU A 25 8.01 9.64 -3.93
N GLU A 26 6.98 9.64 -4.78
CA GLU A 26 5.78 10.44 -4.52
C GLU A 26 4.75 9.71 -3.65
N THR A 27 4.72 8.37 -3.66
CA THR A 27 3.67 7.62 -2.96
C THR A 27 4.16 6.32 -2.35
N MET A 28 3.87 6.15 -1.05
CA MET A 28 3.97 4.89 -0.33
C MET A 28 2.57 4.39 0.07
N ILE A 29 2.37 3.08 0.03
CA ILE A 29 1.20 2.43 0.63
C ILE A 29 1.70 1.43 1.66
N ILE A 30 1.14 1.49 2.87
CA ILE A 30 1.62 0.72 4.04
C ILE A 30 0.45 0.11 4.82
N CYS A 31 0.65 -1.10 5.36
CA CYS A 31 -0.20 -1.66 6.41
C CYS A 31 0.34 -1.19 7.76
N LEU A 32 -0.48 -0.45 8.51
CA LEU A 32 -0.14 0.10 9.84
C LEU A 32 -0.98 -0.55 10.94
N SER A 33 -1.45 -1.79 10.73
CA SER A 33 -2.16 -2.50 11.77
C SER A 33 -1.17 -3.12 12.75
N ASP A 34 -1.27 -2.75 14.03
CA ASP A 34 -0.43 -3.29 15.11
C ASP A 34 -0.68 -4.80 15.33
N SER A 35 -1.84 -5.30 14.90
CA SER A 35 -2.17 -6.73 14.93
C SER A 35 -1.71 -7.50 13.69
N CYS A 36 -1.13 -6.81 12.70
CA CYS A 36 -0.64 -7.47 11.50
C CYS A 36 0.66 -8.23 11.81
N PRO A 37 0.76 -9.54 11.48
CA PRO A 37 1.97 -10.31 11.73
C PRO A 37 3.15 -9.91 10.80
N ALA A 38 2.93 -8.96 9.88
CA ALA A 38 3.93 -8.52 8.92
C ALA A 38 3.87 -6.99 8.72
N ILE A 39 5.04 -6.36 8.67
CA ILE A 39 5.18 -4.95 8.26
C ILE A 39 5.33 -4.92 6.74
N LEU A 40 4.34 -4.34 6.04
CA LEU A 40 4.29 -4.34 4.59
C LEU A 40 4.10 -2.94 4.05
N TYR A 41 4.99 -2.55 3.16
CA TYR A 41 4.88 -1.32 2.42
C TYR A 41 5.30 -1.51 0.96
N THR A 42 4.82 -0.63 0.09
CA THR A 42 5.33 -0.48 -1.28
C THR A 42 5.41 1.00 -1.60
N TYR A 43 6.39 1.37 -2.41
CA TYR A 43 6.59 2.73 -2.88
C TYR A 43 6.63 2.76 -4.40
N ALA A 44 6.24 3.89 -4.97
CA ALA A 44 6.38 4.16 -6.38
C ALA A 44 6.45 5.67 -6.63
N TYR A 45 6.86 6.04 -7.85
CA TYR A 45 6.91 7.43 -8.27
C TYR A 45 5.53 8.01 -8.58
N THR A 46 4.49 7.19 -8.72
CA THR A 46 3.12 7.66 -8.94
C THR A 46 2.13 6.90 -8.06
N GLU A 47 1.01 7.53 -7.71
CA GLU A 47 -0.07 6.86 -6.97
C GLU A 47 -0.57 5.60 -7.69
N LYS A 48 -0.72 5.67 -9.02
CA LYS A 48 -1.18 4.55 -9.86
C LYS A 48 -0.24 3.36 -9.76
N GLU A 49 1.05 3.59 -9.90
CA GLU A 49 2.04 2.52 -9.83
C GLU A 49 2.12 1.90 -8.42
N ALA A 50 2.03 2.73 -7.37
CA ALA A 50 2.01 2.24 -6.00
C ALA A 50 0.80 1.30 -5.78
N VAL A 51 -0.38 1.71 -6.28
CA VAL A 51 -1.61 0.91 -6.20
C VAL A 51 -1.47 -0.40 -6.96
N GLU A 52 -0.94 -0.38 -8.18
CA GLU A 52 -0.74 -1.59 -8.99
C GLU A 52 0.21 -2.56 -8.29
N ARG A 53 1.33 -2.07 -7.75
CA ARG A 53 2.28 -2.86 -6.95
C ARG A 53 1.61 -3.45 -5.71
N TRP A 54 0.85 -2.65 -4.96
CA TRP A 54 0.10 -3.11 -3.79
C TRP A 54 -0.93 -4.19 -4.17
N ASN A 55 -1.72 -3.96 -5.21
CA ASN A 55 -2.82 -4.86 -5.59
C ASN A 55 -2.35 -6.15 -6.28
N LYS A 56 -1.16 -6.16 -6.90
CA LYS A 56 -0.56 -7.33 -7.56
C LYS A 56 -0.10 -8.39 -6.57
N ARG A 57 0.42 -7.99 -5.41
CA ARG A 57 0.99 -8.95 -4.43
C ARG A 57 -0.07 -9.77 -3.69
N ALA A 58 -1.33 -9.32 -3.69
CA ALA A 58 -2.45 -10.03 -3.06
C ALA A 58 -2.89 -11.26 -3.90
N LYS A 59 -2.00 -11.83 -4.72
CA LYS A 59 -2.21 -13.10 -5.41
C LYS A 59 -1.79 -14.24 -4.48
N LYS A 60 -2.73 -14.75 -3.71
CA LYS A 60 -3.15 -16.15 -3.71
C LYS A 60 -4.63 -16.18 -3.36
#